data_AF-A0A7X5WMS0-F1
#
_entry.id   AF-A0A7X5WMS0-F1
#
_cell.length_a   1.000
_cell.length_b   1.000
_cell.length_c   1.000
_cell.angle_alpha   90.00
_cell.angle_beta   90.00
_cell.angle_gamma   90.00
#
_symmetry.space_group_name_H-M   'P 1'
#
loop_
_entity.id
_entity.type
_entity.pdbx_description
1 polymer ?
#
loop_
_entity_poly.entity_id
_entity_poly.type
_entity_poly.pdbx_seq_one_letter_code
_entity_poly.pdbx_strand_id
1 'polypeptide(L)' 'EVGRALVVPRAGTRPTGAELAAHLEGRLARYKIPASFVLVDELPRSGAGKLLKPSLRERYGGPRGSIENEETPRR' A
#
# COMPACT_ATOMS: atom_id res chain seq x y z
N GLU A 1 10.82 -7.46 -11.62
CA GLU A 1 10.43 -6.30 -10.79
C GLU A 1 9.82 -6.80 -9.48
N VAL A 2 10.06 -6.12 -8.35
CA VAL A 2 9.45 -6.47 -7.06
C VAL A 2 8.28 -5.52 -6.77
N GLY A 3 7.13 -6.06 -6.38
CA GLY A 3 5.89 -5.28 -6.25
C GLY A 3 5.87 -4.33 -5.05
N ARG A 4 4.97 -3.34 -5.08
CA ARG A 4 4.55 -2.52 -3.94
C ARG A 4 3.12 -2.91 -3.55
N ALA A 5 2.86 -3.06 -2.26
CA ALA A 5 1.54 -3.33 -1.73
C ALA A 5 0.95 -2.07 -1.07
N LEU A 6 -0.29 -1.75 -1.42
CA LEU A 6 -1.11 -0.76 -0.72
C LEU A 6 -2.05 -1.50 0.22
N VAL A 7 -2.06 -1.12 1.49
CA VAL A 7 -2.75 -1.85 2.55
C VAL A 7 -3.67 -0.90 3.31
N VAL A 8 -4.96 -1.24 3.35
CA VAL A 8 -5.92 -0.56 4.24
C VAL A 8 -5.96 -1.37 5.55
N PRO A 9 -5.43 -0.83 6.66
CA PRO A 9 -5.49 -1.54 7.93
C PRO A 9 -6.93 -1.61 8.44
N ARG A 10 -7.19 -2.58 9.31
CA ARG A 10 -8.45 -2.60 10.07
C ARG A 10 -8.44 -1.44 11.06
N ALA A 11 -9.62 -0.92 11.39
CA ALA A 11 -9.76 0.14 12.38
C ALA A 11 -9.06 -0.25 13.70
N GLY A 12 -8.27 0.67 14.25
CA GLY A 12 -7.49 0.45 15.47
C GLY A 12 -6.19 -0.33 15.27
N THR A 13 -5.81 -0.71 14.05
CA THR A 13 -4.51 -1.36 13.78
C THR A 13 -3.61 -0.48 12.93
N ARG A 14 -2.29 -0.58 13.14
CA ARG A 14 -1.26 0.09 12.34
C ARG A 14 -0.08 -0.88 12.12
N PRO A 15 -0.24 -1.91 11.27
CA PRO A 15 0.81 -2.88 11.02
C PRO A 15 1.97 -2.22 10.28
N THR A 16 3.18 -2.56 10.69
CA THR A 16 4.40 -2.11 10.03
C THR A 16 4.68 -2.93 8.76
N GLY A 17 5.48 -2.39 7.84
CA GLY A 17 5.93 -3.14 6.66
C GLY A 17 6.67 -4.44 7.01
N ALA A 18 7.41 -4.45 8.12
CA ALA A 18 8.11 -5.65 8.60
C ALA A 18 7.14 -6.74 9.08
N GLU A 19 6.10 -6.36 9.84
CA GLU A 19 5.05 -7.29 10.27
C GLU A 19 4.28 -7.87 9.08
N LEU A 20 3.99 -7.03 8.07
CA LEU A 20 3.33 -7.48 6.84
C LEU A 20 4.21 -8.42 6.02
N ALA A 21 5.50 -8.13 5.89
CA ALA A 21 6.45 -9.02 5.22
C ALA A 21 6.57 -10.36 5.96
N ALA A 22 6.75 -10.33 7.28
CA ALA A 22 6.82 -11.52 8.12
C ALA A 22 5.53 -12.36 8.06
N HIS A 23 4.37 -11.71 7.93
CA HIS A 23 3.10 -12.42 7.74
C HIS A 23 3.05 -13.21 6.41
N LEU A 24 3.70 -12.69 5.35
CA LEU A 24 3.77 -13.33 4.04
C LEU A 24 4.89 -14.37 3.93
N GLU A 25 5.95 -14.24 4.74
CA GLU A 25 6.99 -15.26 4.87
C GLU A 25 6.38 -16.60 5.29
N GLY A 26 6.80 -17.68 4.62
CA GLY A 26 6.23 -19.02 4.79
C GLY A 26 4.86 -19.26 4.13
N ARG A 27 4.16 -18.21 3.66
CA ARG A 27 2.92 -18.32 2.87
C ARG A 27 3.13 -18.13 1.37
N LEU A 28 4.12 -17.30 1.03
CA LEU A 28 4.50 -17.01 -0.35
C LEU A 28 6.00 -17.31 -0.55
N ALA A 29 6.37 -17.64 -1.78
CA ALA A 29 7.77 -17.66 -2.16
C ALA A 29 8.38 -16.26 -1.99
N ARG A 30 9.61 -16.18 -1.48
CA ARG A 30 10.30 -14.91 -1.14
C ARG A 30 10.26 -13.86 -2.26
N TYR A 31 10.41 -14.28 -3.52
CA TYR A 31 10.39 -13.36 -4.67
C TYR A 31 8.99 -12.77 -4.98
N LYS A 32 7.92 -13.27 -4.37
CA LYS A 32 6.55 -12.74 -4.48
C LYS A 32 6.21 -11.77 -3.34
N ILE A 33 7.06 -11.65 -2.32
CA ILE A 33 6.84 -10.72 -1.22
C ILE A 33 7.12 -9.30 -1.75
N PRO A 34 6.19 -8.35 -1.57
CA PRO A 34 6.39 -6.96 -1.98
C PRO A 34 7.63 -6.35 -1.32
N ALA A 35 8.37 -5.54 -2.08
CA ALA A 35 9.55 -4.84 -1.55
C ALA A 35 9.19 -3.57 -0.76
N SER A 36 7.94 -3.11 -0.83
CA SER A 36 7.45 -1.99 -0.03
C SER A 36 5.96 -2.12 0.24
N PHE A 37 5.56 -1.63 1.41
CA PHE A 37 4.19 -1.58 1.87
C PHE A 37 3.83 -0.13 2.21
N VAL A 38 2.64 0.29 1.82
CA VAL A 38 2.12 1.63 2.09
C VAL A 38 0.77 1.47 2.74
N LEU A 39 0.61 2.04 3.93
CA LEU A 39 -0.70 2.13 4.55
C LEU A 39 -1.48 3.28 3.91
N VAL A 40 -2.73 3.02 3.56
CA VAL A 40 -3.64 4.01 2.98
C VAL A 40 -4.99 3.90 3.68
N ASP A 41 -5.71 5.00 3.82
CA ASP A 41 -7.03 5.00 4.46
C ASP A 41 -8.07 4.27 3.60
N GLU A 42 -7.96 4.43 2.28
CA GLU A 42 -8.85 3.80 1.33
C GLU A 42 -8.17 3.46 0.00
N LEU A 43 -8.80 2.53 -0.71
CA LEU A 43 -8.46 2.21 -2.09
C LEU A 43 -9.52 2.81 -3.01
N PRO A 44 -9.19 3.80 -3.86
CA PRO A 44 -10.16 4.49 -4.69
C PRO A 44 -10.79 3.52 -5.67
N ARG A 45 -12.13 3.54 -5.71
CA ARG A 45 -12.94 2.72 -6.61
C ARG A 45 -13.84 3.59 -7.48
N SER A 46 -14.16 3.11 -8.67
CA SER A 46 -15.18 3.72 -9.52
C SER A 46 -16.57 3.56 -8.91
N GLY A 47 -17.57 4.28 -9.45
CA GLY A 47 -18.98 4.08 -9.06
C GLY A 47 -19.51 2.65 -9.28
N ALA A 48 -18.82 1.84 -10.09
CA ALA A 48 -19.10 0.42 -10.29
C ALA A 48 -18.24 -0.50 -9.41
N GLY A 49 -17.54 0.04 -8.40
CA GLY A 49 -16.71 -0.71 -7.44
C GLY A 49 -15.35 -1.17 -7.97
N LYS A 50 -14.95 -0.82 -9.19
CA LYS A 50 -13.66 -1.22 -9.76
C LYS A 50 -12.52 -0.40 -9.17
N LEU A 51 -11.40 -1.06 -8.85
CA LEU A 51 -10.20 -0.37 -8.37
C LEU A 51 -9.62 0.57 -9.45
N LEU A 52 -9.43 1.83 -9.10
CA LEU A 52 -8.84 2.84 -9.98
C LEU A 52 -7.31 2.73 -9.98
N LYS A 53 -6.79 1.67 -10.61
CA LYS A 53 -5.35 1.41 -10.73
C LYS A 53 -4.53 2.59 -11.28
N PRO A 54 -4.98 3.35 -12.30
CA PRO A 54 -4.24 4.51 -12.80
C PRO A 54 -3.99 5.55 -11.70
N SER A 55 -5.03 5.93 -10.96
CA SER A 55 -4.92 6.89 -9.85
C SER A 55 -4.01 6.39 -8.73
N LEU A 56 -4.03 5.09 -8.45
CA LEU A 56 -3.12 4.47 -7.49
C LEU A 56 -1.66 4.49 -7.97
N ARG A 57 -1.42 4.26 -9.25
CA ARG A 57 -0.06 4.34 -9.83
C ARG A 57 0.44 5.77 -9.92
N GLU A 58 -0.41 6.74 -10.16
CA GLU A 58 -0.02 8.15 -10.15
C GLU A 58 0.43 8.59 -8.75
N ARG A 59 -0.35 8.25 -7.72
CA ARG A 59 -0.04 8.64 -6.33
C ARG A 59 1.08 7.84 -5.69
N TYR A 60 1.18 6.55 -6.00
CA TYR A 60 2.07 5.62 -5.30
C TYR A 60 3.02 4.84 -6.22
N GLY A 61 2.96 5.06 -7.53
CA GLY A 61 3.86 4.45 -8.52
C GLY A 61 5.06 5.34 -8.78
N GLY A 62 5.95 5.42 -7.79
CA GLY A 62 7.26 6.04 -7.90
C GLY A 62 8.37 5.07 -7.52
N PRO A 63 9.65 5.41 -7.80
CA PRO A 63 10.79 4.65 -7.32
C PRO A 63 10.74 4.46 -5.80
N ARG A 64 11.44 3.44 -5.31
CA ARG A 64 11.35 2.93 -3.94
C ARG A 64 11.73 3.99 -2.88
N GLY A 65 10.80 4.82 -2.44
CA GLY A 65 10.93 5.54 -1.16
C GLY A 65 10.63 7.03 -1.10
N SER A 66 9.59 7.55 -1.76
CA SER A 66 9.09 8.90 -1.48
C SER A 66 7.58 8.91 -1.48
N ILE A 67 7.00 8.82 -0.29
CA ILE A 67 5.64 9.29 0.00
C ILE A 67 5.73 9.81 1.41
N GLU A 68 6.12 11.07 1.50
CA GLU A 68 5.94 11.91 2.67
C GLU A 68 4.42 11.98 2.90
N ASN A 69 3.98 11.48 4.04
CA ASN A 69 2.60 11.64 4.47
C ASN A 69 2.39 13.11 4.81
N GLU A 70 2.00 13.92 3.83
CA GLU A 70 1.49 15.25 4.11
C GLU A 70 0.01 15.14 4.52
N GLU A 71 -0.18 14.84 5.80
CA GLU A 71 -1.41 15.14 6.52
C GLU A 71 -1.40 16.65 6.82
N THR A 72 -1.65 17.49 5.81
CA THR A 72 -1.92 18.92 6.03
C THR A 72 -3.43 19.16 5.95
N PRO A 73 -4.10 19.50 7.06
CA PRO A 73 -5.51 19.86 7.03
C PRO A 73 -5.63 21.19 6.28
N ARG A 74 -6.31 21.19 5.13
CA ARG A 74 -6.67 22.45 4.47
C ARG A 74 -7.75 23.15 5.30
N ARG A 75 -7.41 24.34 5.81
CA ARG A 75 -8.36 25.37 6.26
C ARG A 75 -9.40 25.68 5.18
#